data_AF-A0A438CZI9-F1
#
_entry.id   AF-A0A438CZI9-F1
#
_cell.length_a   1.000
_cell.length_b   1.000
_cell.length_c   1.000
_cell.angle_alpha   90.00
_cell.angle_beta   90.00
_cell.angle_gamma   90.00
#
_symmetry.space_group_name_H-M   'P 1'
#
loop_
_entity.id
_entity.type
_entity.pdbx_description
1 polymer ?
#
loop_
_entity_poly.entity_id
_entity_poly.type
_entity_poly.pdbx_seq_one_letter_code
_entity_poly.pdbx_strand_id
1 'polypeptide(L)'
;MVRYLTLVEDRLKRLDEWTVRHIPQIKNLKVDTLTRIAATLSIREVIMLPIYLQSTPSITPKLVCSATKVDPDWMHDIVKYLKLGELPEDKKHGTKSAYRPPVSP
;
A
#
# COMPACT_ATOMS: atom_id res chain seq x y z
N MET A 1 -29.13 -6.96 -14.24
CA MET A 1 -29.43 -8.20 -13.50
C MET A 1 -30.12 -9.27 -14.33
N VAL A 2 -31.26 -8.97 -14.98
CA VAL A 2 -32.04 -9.94 -15.77
C VAL A 2 -31.17 -10.78 -16.73
N ARG A 3 -30.26 -10.15 -17.49
CA ARG A 3 -29.36 -10.84 -18.42
C ARG A 3 -28.49 -11.95 -17.76
N TYR A 4 -27.96 -11.69 -16.57
CA TYR A 4 -27.14 -12.67 -15.86
C TYR A 4 -27.98 -13.79 -15.27
N LEU A 5 -29.16 -13.47 -14.75
CA LEU A 5 -30.08 -14.47 -14.23
C LEU A 5 -30.50 -15.45 -15.34
N THR A 6 -30.91 -14.94 -16.50
CA THR A 6 -31.29 -15.77 -17.65
C THR A 6 -30.13 -16.69 -18.09
N LEU A 7 -28.90 -16.19 -18.07
CA LEU A 7 -27.72 -16.99 -18.40
C LEU A 7 -27.46 -18.10 -17.38
N VAL A 8 -27.64 -17.81 -16.09
CA VAL A 8 -27.50 -18.83 -15.03
C VAL A 8 -28.58 -19.88 -15.17
N GLU A 9 -29.84 -19.49 -15.38
CA GLU A 9 -30.97 -20.41 -15.58
C GLU A 9 -30.75 -21.32 -16.80
N ASP A 10 -30.33 -20.77 -17.93
CA ASP A 10 -30.04 -21.54 -19.15
C ASP A 10 -28.94 -22.59 -18.92
N ARG A 11 -27.89 -22.22 -18.17
CA ARG A 11 -26.81 -23.14 -17.81
C ARG A 11 -27.26 -24.23 -16.84
N LEU A 12 -28.09 -23.88 -15.85
CA LEU A 12 -28.60 -24.83 -14.86
C LEU A 12 -29.54 -25.87 -15.49
N LYS A 13 -30.30 -25.52 -16.53
CA LYS A 13 -31.14 -26.48 -17.29
C LYS A 13 -30.35 -27.64 -17.92
N ARG A 14 -29.04 -27.46 -18.11
CA ARG A 14 -28.15 -28.51 -18.65
C ARG A 14 -27.66 -29.49 -17.59
N LEU A 15 -27.93 -29.23 -16.32
CA LEU A 15 -27.58 -30.12 -15.21
C LEU A 15 -28.82 -30.93 -14.83
N ASP A 16 -28.67 -32.24 -14.69
CA ASP A 16 -29.76 -33.14 -14.33
C ASP A 16 -30.29 -32.86 -12.90
N GLU A 17 -29.40 -32.42 -11.99
CA GLU A 17 -29.73 -32.01 -10.63
C GLU A 17 -28.76 -30.91 -10.16
N TRP A 18 -29.26 -29.93 -9.42
CA TRP A 18 -28.43 -28.90 -8.79
C TRP A 18 -29.01 -28.45 -7.44
N THR A 19 -28.12 -28.05 -6.53
CA THR A 19 -28.53 -27.44 -5.25
C THR A 19 -27.71 -26.19 -4.99
N VAL A 20 -28.36 -25.13 -4.51
CA VAL A 20 -27.68 -23.91 -4.07
C VAL A 20 -27.50 -23.97 -2.57
N ARG A 21 -26.25 -23.84 -2.12
CA ARG A 21 -25.90 -23.81 -0.69
C ARG A 21 -25.26 -22.48 -0.36
N HIS A 22 -25.72 -21.88 0.72
CA HIS A 22 -25.07 -20.70 1.27
C HIS A 22 -23.84 -21.13 2.07
N ILE A 23 -22.68 -20.56 1.75
CA ILE A 23 -21.40 -20.88 2.39
C ILE A 23 -20.90 -19.63 3.13
N PRO A 24 -20.54 -19.72 4.43
CA PRO A 24 -19.94 -18.60 5.15
C PRO A 24 -18.67 -18.09 4.48
N GLN A 25 -18.49 -16.77 4.45
CA GLN A 25 -17.36 -16.11 3.79
C GLN A 25 -15.99 -16.65 4.23
N ILE A 26 -15.84 -16.94 5.54
CA ILE A 26 -14.59 -17.48 6.09
C ILE A 26 -14.16 -18.80 5.43
N LYS A 27 -15.13 -19.58 4.91
CA LYS A 27 -14.89 -20.84 4.20
C LYS A 27 -14.66 -20.64 2.70
N ASN A 28 -14.89 -19.44 2.15
CA ASN A 28 -14.74 -19.12 0.73
C ASN A 28 -13.65 -18.07 0.46
N LEU A 29 -12.73 -17.87 1.42
CA LEU A 29 -11.71 -16.82 1.39
C LEU A 29 -10.83 -16.83 0.13
N LYS A 30 -10.61 -18.02 -0.47
CA LYS A 30 -9.85 -18.16 -1.72
C LYS A 30 -10.55 -17.48 -2.90
N VAL A 31 -11.86 -17.71 -3.07
CA VAL A 31 -12.65 -17.09 -4.13
C VAL A 31 -12.71 -15.59 -3.91
N ASP A 32 -12.94 -15.13 -2.69
CA ASP A 32 -12.95 -13.71 -2.35
C ASP A 32 -11.60 -13.02 -2.66
N THR A 33 -10.49 -13.71 -2.38
CA THR A 33 -9.15 -13.21 -2.71
C THR A 33 -8.97 -13.08 -4.21
N LEU A 34 -9.42 -14.06 -5.00
CA LEU A 34 -9.37 -14.00 -6.47
C LEU A 34 -10.26 -12.89 -7.01
N THR A 35 -11.49 -12.74 -6.50
CA THR A 35 -12.39 -11.65 -6.89
C THR A 35 -11.78 -10.29 -6.58
N ARG A 36 -11.13 -10.14 -5.43
CA ARG A 36 -10.41 -8.92 -5.07
C ARG A 36 -9.25 -8.63 -6.02
N ILE A 37 -8.45 -9.65 -6.38
CA ILE A 37 -7.36 -9.49 -7.36
C ILE A 37 -7.92 -9.07 -8.72
N ALA A 38 -8.96 -9.74 -9.21
CA ALA A 38 -9.58 -9.40 -10.50
C ALA A 38 -10.12 -7.96 -10.48
N ALA A 39 -10.83 -7.57 -9.41
CA ALA A 39 -11.34 -6.21 -9.26
C ALA A 39 -10.21 -5.17 -9.21
N THR A 40 -9.14 -5.41 -8.45
CA THR A 40 -8.03 -4.45 -8.33
C THR A 40 -7.16 -4.38 -9.58
N LEU A 41 -6.91 -5.50 -10.26
CA LEU A 41 -6.17 -5.53 -11.52
C LEU A 41 -6.97 -4.90 -12.66
N SER A 42 -8.26 -5.21 -12.79
CA SER A 42 -9.12 -4.54 -13.77
C SER A 42 -9.20 -3.02 -13.52
N ILE A 43 -9.16 -2.57 -12.26
CA ILE A 43 -9.06 -1.14 -11.94
C ILE A 43 -7.67 -0.59 -12.33
N ARG A 44 -6.59 -1.35 -12.13
CA ARG A 44 -5.22 -0.94 -12.47
C ARG A 44 -4.92 -0.91 -13.97
N GLU A 45 -5.54 -1.78 -14.77
CA GLU A 45 -5.34 -1.84 -16.22
C GLU A 45 -6.24 -0.85 -16.98
N VAL A 46 -7.42 -0.50 -16.45
CA VAL A 46 -8.38 0.41 -17.12
C VAL A 46 -8.13 1.89 -16.80
N ILE A 47 -7.31 2.20 -15.80
CA ILE A 47 -6.76 3.55 -15.62
C ILE A 47 -5.46 3.61 -16.42
N MET A 48 -5.50 4.34 -17.53
CA MET A 48 -4.34 4.84 -18.27
C MET A 48 -3.01 4.78 -17.49
N LEU A 49 -2.09 3.98 -17.97
CA LEU A 49 -0.66 4.27 -17.88
C LEU A 49 -0.36 5.23 -19.05
N PRO A 50 -0.49 6.57 -18.94
CA PRO A 50 0.37 7.42 -19.73
C PRO A 50 1.76 7.23 -19.12
N ILE A 51 2.50 6.25 -19.62
CA ILE A 51 3.94 6.19 -19.40
C ILE A 51 4.47 7.43 -20.12
N TYR A 52 4.60 8.55 -19.39
CA TYR A 52 5.32 9.70 -19.89
C TYR A 52 6.80 9.32 -19.85
N LEU A 53 7.30 8.72 -20.93
CA LEU A 53 8.71 8.44 -21.10
C LEU A 53 9.41 9.77 -21.39
N GLN A 54 9.98 10.38 -20.35
CA GLN A 54 10.84 11.53 -20.51
C GLN A 54 12.26 11.04 -20.87
N SER A 55 12.57 11.00 -22.16
CA SER A 55 13.88 10.51 -22.67
C SER A 55 15.07 11.37 -22.22
N THR A 56 14.82 12.53 -21.61
CA THR A 56 15.82 13.46 -21.09
C THR A 56 15.50 13.83 -19.64
N PRO A 57 16.49 13.79 -18.72
CA PRO A 57 16.26 14.15 -17.32
C PRO A 57 15.81 15.62 -17.22
N SER A 58 14.75 15.91 -16.47
CA SER A 58 14.24 17.28 -16.30
C SER A 58 15.11 18.15 -15.38
N ILE A 59 16.02 17.53 -14.62
CA ILE A 59 16.86 18.19 -13.62
C ILE A 59 18.32 17.80 -13.88
N THR A 60 19.19 18.80 -14.05
CA THR A 60 20.64 18.63 -14.06
C THR A 60 21.10 18.30 -12.63
N PRO A 61 21.77 17.17 -12.38
CA PRO A 61 22.25 16.84 -11.05
C PRO A 61 23.34 17.83 -10.63
N LYS A 62 23.02 18.69 -9.67
CA LYS A 62 24.00 19.54 -8.99
C LYS A 62 24.49 18.79 -7.77
N LEU A 63 25.78 18.45 -7.73
CA LEU A 63 26.38 17.77 -6.59
C LEU A 63 26.49 18.78 -5.43
N VAL A 64 25.47 18.79 -4.57
CA VAL A 64 25.51 19.53 -3.30
C VAL A 64 25.68 18.50 -2.21
N CYS A 65 26.91 18.34 -1.74
CA CYS A 65 27.25 18.03 -0.35
C CYS A 65 28.77 17.88 -0.24
N SER A 66 29.48 18.99 -0.03
CA SER A 66 30.78 18.95 0.64
C SER A 66 30.51 18.60 2.11
N ALA A 67 30.89 17.39 2.51
CA ALA A 67 30.86 16.98 3.91
C ALA A 67 31.89 17.80 4.69
N THR A 68 31.45 18.85 5.36
CA THR A 68 32.29 19.62 6.27
C THR A 68 31.58 19.80 7.62
N LYS A 69 32.28 19.25 8.62
CA LYS A 69 32.13 19.39 10.07
C LYS A 69 31.24 18.36 10.76
N VAL A 70 31.97 17.47 11.44
CA VAL A 70 31.58 16.57 12.52
C VAL A 70 31.03 17.41 13.67
N ASP A 71 29.72 17.59 13.71
CA ASP A 71 29.03 17.73 14.99
C ASP A 71 28.69 16.32 15.49
N PRO A 72 28.63 16.07 16.82
CA PRO A 72 28.18 14.80 17.37
C PRO A 72 26.68 14.68 17.12
N ASP A 73 26.36 14.34 15.88
CA ASP A 73 25.02 14.12 15.37
C ASP A 73 24.50 12.81 15.95
N TRP A 74 23.19 12.72 16.19
CA TRP A 74 22.43 11.54 16.66
C TRP A 74 22.84 10.22 15.98
N MET A 75 23.42 10.31 14.78
CA MET A 75 24.02 9.22 14.02
C MET A 75 25.12 8.47 14.79
N HIS A 76 25.88 9.16 15.65
CA HIS A 76 26.99 8.57 16.38
C HIS A 76 26.53 7.52 17.39
N ASP A 77 25.38 7.75 18.04
CA ASP A 77 24.76 6.83 18.98
C ASP A 77 24.21 5.58 18.29
N ILE A 78 23.64 5.73 17.10
CA ILE A 78 23.16 4.61 16.29
C ILE A 78 24.32 3.73 15.84
N VAL A 79 25.40 4.33 15.36
CA VAL A 79 26.60 3.57 14.94
C VAL A 79 27.21 2.83 16.13
N LYS A 80 27.21 3.45 17.33
CA LYS A 80 27.73 2.83 18.55
C LYS A 80 26.88 1.63 18.98
N TYR A 81 25.55 1.75 18.95
CA TYR A 81 24.65 0.64 19.25
C TYR A 81 24.87 -0.56 18.32
N LEU A 82 24.96 -0.30 17.00
CA LEU A 82 25.15 -1.37 16.02
C LEU A 82 26.49 -2.09 16.17
N LYS A 83 27.54 -1.40 16.63
CA LYS A 83 28.88 -1.97 16.76
C LYS A 83 29.15 -2.62 18.12
N LEU A 84 28.66 -2.01 19.20
CA LEU A 84 29.04 -2.35 20.57
C LEU A 84 27.86 -2.88 21.40
N GLY A 85 26.62 -2.79 20.87
CA GLY A 85 25.41 -3.20 21.60
C GLY A 85 25.00 -2.25 22.72
N GLU A 86 25.67 -1.11 22.86
CA GLU A 86 25.39 -0.11 23.89
C GLU A 86 24.22 0.80 23.46
N LEU A 87 23.14 0.82 24.24
CA LEU A 87 21.97 1.65 23.99
C LEU A 87 22.24 3.10 24.45
N PRO A 88 21.84 4.12 23.66
CA PRO A 88 22.00 5.52 24.08
C PRO A 88 21.24 5.81 25.37
N GLU A 89 21.87 6.58 26.25
CA GLU A 89 21.37 6.93 27.58
C GLU A 89 20.36 8.07 27.46
N ASP A 90 19.15 7.72 27.03
CA ASP A 90 18.12 8.65 26.58
C ASP A 90 17.73 9.72 27.64
N LYS A 91 17.75 11.00 27.27
CA LYS A 91 17.11 12.10 28.02
C LYS A 91 16.37 13.06 27.08
N LYS A 92 15.07 12.79 26.93
CA LYS A 92 13.96 13.73 26.73
C LYS A 92 14.01 14.64 25.49
N HIS A 93 13.34 14.25 24.40
CA HIS A 93 12.50 15.16 23.59
C HIS A 93 11.25 14.45 23.05
N GLY A 94 10.49 13.80 23.93
CA GLY A 94 9.11 13.42 23.64
C GLY A 94 8.20 14.65 23.67
N THR A 95 8.31 15.54 22.70
CA THR A 95 7.33 16.63 22.54
C THR A 95 6.09 16.04 21.86
N LYS A 96 5.08 15.68 22.66
CA LYS A 96 3.71 15.46 22.19
C LYS A 96 3.24 16.74 21.50
N SER A 97 3.16 16.77 20.17
CA SER A 97 2.41 17.81 19.47
C SER A 97 0.92 17.53 19.67
N ALA A 98 0.29 18.21 20.63
CA ALA A 98 -1.16 18.27 20.71
C ALA A 98 -1.67 19.03 19.49
N TYR A 99 -2.27 18.31 18.54
CA TYR A 99 -2.93 18.93 17.38
C TYR A 99 -4.08 19.81 17.88
N ARG A 100 -4.02 21.11 17.59
CA ARG A 100 -5.13 22.05 17.79
C ARG A 100 -5.66 22.44 16.40
N PRO A 101 -6.93 22.15 16.07
CA PRO A 101 -7.46 22.49 14.75
C PRO A 101 -7.66 24.02 14.63
N PRO A 102 -7.55 24.58 13.41
CA PRO A 102 -7.76 26.01 13.20
C PRO A 102 -9.24 26.36 13.27
N VAL A 103 -9.55 27.49 13.92
CA VAL A 103 -10.88 28.11 13.87
C VAL A 103 -10.93 28.94 12.60
N SER A 104 -11.87 28.64 11.70
CA SER A 104 -12.10 29.39 10.46
C SER A 104 -12.68 30.78 10.76
N PRO A 105 -12.39 31.79 9.92
CA PRO A 105 -12.80 33.19 10.13
C PRO A 105 -14.30 33.42 9.99
#